data_AF-A0A930J5P0-F1
#
_entry.id   AF-A0A930J5P0-F1
#
_cell.length_a   1.000
_cell.length_b   1.000
_cell.length_c   1.000
_cell.angle_alpha   90.00
_cell.angle_beta   90.00
_cell.angle_gamma   90.00
#
_symmetry.space_group_name_H-M   'P 1'
#
loop_
_entity.id
_entity.type
_entity.pdbx_description
1 polymer ?
#
loop_
_entity_poly.entity_id
_entity_poly.type
_entity_poly.pdbx_seq_one_letter_code
_entity_poly.pdbx_strand_id
1 'polypeptide(L)'
;MEDIYDKWVMQLREGSYEAFSELYMYYSNKLYSFILAQTKNVSLSEDIVQETFMKLWNMREQLDCYGNVNALIFTIARNLIIDSFRKQVAQLDFEDYRQACDKVSSFATPEEQLDYHESVDRIRQVKKLLSKRACQIYEMSREKNMPIQEIAESLNLSSQTVKNYLTSTLKIFRRELSR
;
A
#
# COMPACT_ATOMS: atom_id res chain seq x y z
N MET A 1 16.59 -15.01 31.15
CA MET A 1 16.26 -15.11 29.69
C MET A 1 16.35 -13.74 29.03
N GLU A 2 15.86 -12.65 29.63
CA GLU A 2 16.04 -11.27 29.12
C GLU A 2 17.50 -10.89 28.81
N ASP A 3 18.43 -11.26 29.70
CA ASP A 3 19.86 -10.92 29.62
C ASP A 3 20.60 -11.37 28.33
N ILE A 4 20.13 -12.45 27.68
CA ILE A 4 20.76 -12.96 26.44
C ILE A 4 20.25 -12.18 25.22
N TYR A 5 18.98 -11.77 25.22
CA TYR A 5 18.41 -10.99 24.12
C TYR A 5 19.01 -9.60 24.09
N ASP A 6 19.14 -8.96 25.26
CA ASP A 6 19.74 -7.63 25.36
C ASP A 6 21.18 -7.65 24.83
N LYS A 7 21.93 -8.72 25.13
CA LYS A 7 23.27 -8.94 24.58
C LYS A 7 23.27 -9.07 23.05
N TRP A 8 22.39 -9.89 22.47
CA TRP A 8 22.30 -10.02 21.01
C TRP A 8 21.91 -8.71 20.33
N VAL A 9 21.02 -7.94 20.94
CA VAL A 9 20.61 -6.64 20.42
C VAL A 9 21.74 -5.63 20.48
N MET A 10 22.50 -5.58 21.58
CA MET A 10 23.70 -4.74 21.68
C MET A 10 24.73 -5.10 20.61
N GLN A 11 25.04 -6.37 20.45
CA GLN A 11 26.00 -6.84 19.43
C GLN A 11 25.49 -6.61 17.99
N LEU A 12 24.19 -6.73 17.76
CA LEU A 12 23.58 -6.44 16.47
C LEU A 12 23.71 -4.96 16.11
N ARG A 13 23.57 -4.05 17.08
CA ARG A 13 23.78 -2.59 16.88
C ARG A 13 25.21 -2.28 16.43
N GLU A 14 26.18 -3.00 16.98
CA GLU A 14 27.60 -2.90 16.60
C GLU A 14 27.91 -3.55 15.24
N GLY A 15 26.91 -4.20 14.61
CA GLY A 15 27.05 -4.83 13.30
C GLY A 15 27.59 -6.26 13.33
N SER A 16 27.49 -6.97 14.47
CA SER A 16 27.87 -8.38 14.53
C SER A 16 26.94 -9.25 13.70
N TYR A 17 27.52 -9.92 12.70
CA TYR A 17 26.84 -10.90 11.86
C TYR A 17 26.48 -12.17 12.65
N GLU A 18 27.27 -12.51 13.65
CA GLU A 18 27.04 -13.65 14.53
C GLU A 18 25.76 -13.43 15.35
N ALA A 19 25.60 -12.25 15.96
CA ALA A 19 24.39 -11.90 16.71
C ALA A 19 23.14 -11.91 15.82
N PHE A 20 23.27 -11.45 14.57
CA PHE A 20 22.18 -11.53 13.59
C PHE A 20 21.82 -12.98 13.23
N SER A 21 22.81 -13.83 13.05
CA SER A 21 22.62 -15.24 12.72
C SER A 21 21.93 -15.99 13.85
N GLU A 22 22.32 -15.75 15.10
CA GLU A 22 21.67 -16.33 16.28
C GLU A 22 20.20 -15.87 16.39
N LEU A 23 19.93 -14.58 16.21
CA LEU A 23 18.57 -14.05 16.17
C LEU A 23 17.75 -14.69 15.05
N TYR A 24 18.34 -14.83 13.86
CA TYR A 24 17.68 -15.48 12.73
C TYR A 24 17.33 -16.93 13.04
N MET A 25 18.28 -17.73 13.55
CA MET A 25 18.04 -19.14 13.89
C MET A 25 16.97 -19.28 14.98
N TYR A 26 16.95 -18.36 15.94
CA TYR A 26 15.97 -18.39 17.04
C TYR A 26 14.54 -18.03 16.59
N TYR A 27 14.40 -17.03 15.72
CA TYR A 27 13.08 -16.48 15.35
C TYR A 27 12.50 -17.02 14.05
N SER A 28 13.33 -17.39 13.08
CA SER A 28 12.91 -17.74 11.71
C SER A 28 11.78 -18.78 11.68
N ASN A 29 11.91 -19.90 12.38
CA ASN A 29 10.89 -20.96 12.39
C ASN A 29 9.55 -20.51 13.00
N LYS A 30 9.58 -19.77 14.11
CA LYS A 30 8.39 -19.24 14.77
C LYS A 30 7.71 -18.19 13.91
N LEU A 31 8.51 -17.31 13.32
CA LEU A 31 8.04 -16.24 12.44
C LEU A 31 7.43 -16.82 11.15
N TYR A 32 8.11 -17.79 10.53
CA TYR A 32 7.61 -18.50 9.35
C TYR A 32 6.25 -19.16 9.62
N SER A 33 6.13 -19.88 10.74
CA SER A 33 4.86 -20.52 11.14
C SER A 33 3.72 -19.51 11.32
N PHE A 34 4.02 -18.35 11.92
CA PHE A 34 3.05 -17.26 12.10
C PHE A 34 2.63 -16.63 10.78
N ILE A 35 3.58 -16.39 9.86
CA ILE A 35 3.29 -15.80 8.55
C ILE A 35 2.49 -16.79 7.70
N LEU A 36 2.92 -18.05 7.65
CA LEU A 36 2.27 -19.10 6.86
C LEU A 36 0.81 -19.32 7.28
N ALA A 37 0.52 -19.25 8.58
CA ALA A 37 -0.86 -19.34 9.08
C ALA A 37 -1.77 -18.23 8.55
N GLN A 38 -1.22 -17.05 8.21
CA GLN A 38 -1.98 -15.91 7.70
C GLN A 38 -2.02 -15.86 6.17
N THR A 39 -0.87 -16.04 5.52
CA THR A 39 -0.74 -15.93 4.06
C THR A 39 -1.24 -17.19 3.34
N LYS A 40 -1.16 -18.35 4.00
CA LYS A 40 -1.41 -19.69 3.42
C LYS A 40 -0.61 -19.93 2.13
N ASN A 41 0.51 -19.24 1.96
CA ASN A 41 1.35 -19.28 0.78
C ASN A 41 2.80 -19.44 1.20
N VAL A 42 3.43 -20.55 0.80
CA VAL A 42 4.80 -20.91 1.18
C VAL A 42 5.80 -19.88 0.68
N SER A 43 5.81 -19.59 -0.63
CA SER A 43 6.74 -18.65 -1.25
C SER A 43 6.64 -17.26 -0.62
N LEU A 44 5.41 -16.75 -0.46
CA LEU A 44 5.20 -15.44 0.15
C LEU A 44 5.65 -15.43 1.61
N SER A 45 5.52 -16.55 2.33
CA SER A 45 5.96 -16.63 3.71
C SER A 45 7.48 -16.59 3.82
N GLU A 46 8.20 -17.29 2.94
CA GLU A 46 9.67 -17.26 2.88
C GLU A 46 10.17 -15.84 2.56
N ASP A 47 9.55 -15.17 1.59
CA ASP A 47 9.90 -13.80 1.21
C ASP A 47 9.70 -12.82 2.37
N ILE A 48 8.56 -12.91 3.08
CA ILE A 48 8.28 -12.02 4.21
C ILE A 48 9.24 -12.28 5.38
N VAL A 49 9.64 -13.54 5.63
CA VAL A 49 10.66 -13.85 6.63
C VAL A 49 11.97 -13.15 6.27
N GLN A 50 12.45 -13.33 5.04
CA GLN A 50 13.69 -12.70 4.57
C GLN A 50 13.61 -11.17 4.68
N GLU A 51 12.53 -10.56 4.19
CA GLU A 51 12.35 -9.12 4.22
C GLU A 51 12.27 -8.57 5.65
N THR A 52 11.66 -9.33 6.58
CA THR A 52 11.60 -8.96 7.99
C THR A 52 13.00 -8.83 8.59
N PHE A 53 13.87 -9.82 8.37
CA PHE A 53 15.23 -9.79 8.89
C PHE A 53 16.12 -8.77 8.16
N MET A 54 15.92 -8.56 6.86
CA MET A 54 16.59 -7.48 6.12
C MET A 54 16.21 -6.11 6.68
N LYS A 55 14.93 -5.87 6.97
CA LYS A 55 14.48 -4.63 7.62
C LYS A 55 15.07 -4.47 9.01
N LEU A 56 15.11 -5.55 9.81
CA LEU A 56 15.73 -5.56 11.12
C LEU A 56 17.22 -5.18 11.06
N TRP A 57 17.97 -5.78 10.13
CA TRP A 57 19.38 -5.45 9.91
C TRP A 57 19.58 -3.99 9.50
N ASN A 58 18.74 -3.46 8.62
CA ASN A 58 18.87 -2.07 8.16
C ASN A 58 18.55 -1.05 9.25
N MET A 59 17.63 -1.36 10.17
CA MET A 59 17.32 -0.50 11.31
C MET A 59 18.16 -0.78 12.57
N ARG A 60 19.16 -1.67 12.48
CA ARG A 60 19.91 -2.17 13.64
C ARG A 60 20.47 -1.05 14.52
N GLU A 61 20.99 0.03 13.94
CA GLU A 61 21.59 1.15 14.68
C GLU A 61 20.57 1.92 15.54
N GLN A 62 19.30 1.88 15.13
CA GLN A 62 18.17 2.56 15.77
C GLN A 62 17.45 1.69 16.80
N LEU A 63 17.87 0.43 16.97
CA LEU A 63 17.27 -0.47 17.96
C LEU A 63 17.53 0.07 19.37
N ASP A 64 16.47 0.33 20.12
CA ASP A 64 16.59 0.66 21.54
C ASP A 64 16.96 -0.63 22.32
N CYS A 65 17.97 -0.55 23.17
CA CYS A 65 18.44 -1.69 23.98
C CYS A 65 17.43 -2.10 25.06
N TYR A 66 16.40 -1.28 25.31
CA TYR A 66 15.31 -1.57 26.25
C TYR A 66 14.01 -2.00 25.54
N GLY A 67 14.03 -2.11 24.20
CA GLY A 67 12.87 -2.48 23.39
C GLY A 67 12.68 -3.98 23.26
N ASN A 68 11.43 -4.46 23.30
CA ASN A 68 11.13 -5.86 23.08
C ASN A 68 11.30 -6.24 21.60
N VAL A 69 12.47 -6.76 21.24
CA VAL A 69 12.80 -7.18 19.86
C VAL A 69 11.88 -8.26 19.32
N ASN A 70 11.29 -9.10 20.18
CA ASN A 70 10.22 -10.00 19.74
C ASN A 70 9.06 -9.19 19.16
N ALA A 71 8.55 -8.22 19.91
CA ALA A 71 7.41 -7.41 19.49
C ALA A 71 7.73 -6.66 18.19
N LEU A 72 8.95 -6.16 18.03
CA LEU A 72 9.41 -5.51 16.81
C LEU A 72 9.39 -6.46 15.60
N ILE A 73 10.01 -7.64 15.70
CA ILE A 73 10.09 -8.63 14.60
C ILE A 73 8.68 -9.00 14.13
N PHE A 74 7.78 -9.33 15.05
CA PHE A 74 6.40 -9.70 14.70
C PHE A 74 5.59 -8.51 14.16
N THR A 75 5.89 -7.28 14.59
CA THR A 75 5.28 -6.06 14.04
C THR A 75 5.71 -5.82 12.60
N ILE A 76 7.00 -5.96 12.30
CA ILE A 76 7.53 -5.83 10.94
C ILE A 76 6.87 -6.87 10.02
N ALA A 77 6.87 -8.14 10.42
CA ALA A 77 6.26 -9.21 9.63
C ALA A 77 4.76 -8.99 9.41
N ARG A 78 4.01 -8.55 10.43
CA ARG A 78 2.59 -8.23 10.29
C ARG A 78 2.35 -7.11 9.27
N ASN A 79 3.15 -6.05 9.31
CA ASN A 79 3.04 -4.96 8.35
C ASN A 79 3.32 -5.43 6.92
N LEU A 80 4.34 -6.28 6.73
CA LEU A 80 4.65 -6.88 5.44
C LEU A 80 3.52 -7.78 4.91
N ILE A 81 2.88 -8.58 5.77
CA ILE A 81 1.69 -9.35 5.41
C ILE A 81 0.58 -8.42 4.93
N ILE A 82 0.26 -7.37 5.68
CA ILE A 82 -0.78 -6.40 5.31
C ILE A 82 -0.46 -5.72 3.98
N ASP A 83 0.79 -5.31 3.77
CA ASP A 83 1.24 -4.69 2.52
C ASP A 83 1.16 -5.67 1.34
N SER A 84 1.49 -6.94 1.55
CA SER A 84 1.36 -7.99 0.53
C SER A 84 -0.09 -8.20 0.10
N PHE A 85 -1.03 -8.27 1.05
CA PHE A 85 -2.45 -8.38 0.75
C PHE A 85 -2.99 -7.12 0.07
N ARG A 86 -2.56 -5.93 0.49
CA ARG A 86 -2.94 -4.68 -0.16
C ARG A 86 -2.49 -4.66 -1.62
N LYS A 87 -1.28 -5.12 -1.91
CA LYS A 87 -0.77 -5.26 -3.29
C LYS A 87 -1.56 -6.28 -4.09
N GLN A 88 -1.90 -7.44 -3.51
CA GLN A 88 -2.72 -8.44 -4.19
C GLN A 88 -4.12 -7.91 -4.54
N VAL A 89 -4.78 -7.20 -3.61
CA VAL A 89 -6.08 -6.58 -3.89
C VAL A 89 -5.96 -5.54 -5.00
N ALA A 90 -4.93 -4.68 -4.97
CA ALA A 90 -4.71 -3.70 -6.04
C ALA A 90 -4.39 -4.35 -7.40
N GLN A 91 -3.72 -5.51 -7.40
CA GLN A 91 -3.47 -6.29 -8.61
C GLN A 91 -4.75 -6.94 -9.14
N LEU A 92 -5.60 -7.48 -8.27
CA LEU A 92 -6.91 -8.02 -8.66
C LEU A 92 -7.79 -6.91 -9.24
N ASP A 93 -7.85 -5.74 -8.62
CA ASP A 93 -8.58 -4.58 -9.17
C ASP A 93 -8.05 -4.19 -10.56
N PHE A 94 -6.73 -4.29 -10.78
CA PHE A 94 -6.10 -4.00 -12.06
C PHE A 94 -6.35 -5.11 -13.10
N GLU A 95 -6.34 -6.39 -12.71
CA GLU A 95 -6.67 -7.51 -13.59
C GLU A 95 -8.15 -7.50 -13.96
N ASP A 96 -9.04 -7.17 -13.03
CA ASP A 96 -10.47 -6.98 -13.28
C ASP A 96 -10.69 -5.79 -14.22
N TYR A 97 -9.98 -4.68 -14.03
CA TYR A 97 -9.99 -3.55 -14.96
C TYR A 97 -9.47 -3.95 -16.35
N ARG A 98 -8.36 -4.68 -16.42
CA ARG A 98 -7.79 -5.18 -17.67
C ARG A 98 -8.74 -6.14 -18.38
N GLN A 99 -9.37 -7.06 -17.64
CA GLN A 99 -10.36 -7.99 -18.18
C GLN A 99 -11.60 -7.23 -18.67
N ALA A 100 -12.02 -6.16 -17.98
CA ALA A 100 -13.07 -5.27 -18.45
C ALA A 100 -12.66 -4.57 -19.76
N CYS A 101 -11.44 -4.06 -19.87
CA CYS A 101 -10.91 -3.48 -21.11
C CYS A 101 -10.82 -4.51 -22.25
N ASP A 102 -10.39 -5.74 -21.98
CA ASP A 102 -10.30 -6.82 -22.97
C ASP A 102 -11.70 -7.29 -23.43
N LYS A 103 -12.71 -7.28 -22.55
CA LYS A 103 -14.12 -7.54 -22.90
C LYS A 103 -14.72 -6.43 -23.78
N VAL A 104 -14.40 -5.16 -23.50
CA VAL A 104 -14.80 -4.02 -24.35
C VAL A 104 -14.23 -4.16 -25.77
N SER A 105 -13.07 -4.79 -25.92
CA SER A 105 -12.43 -4.98 -27.24
C SER A 105 -13.03 -6.13 -28.08
N SER A 106 -13.81 -7.05 -27.51
CA SER A 106 -14.20 -8.28 -28.22
C SER A 106 -15.70 -8.50 -28.43
N PHE A 107 -16.63 -7.96 -27.64
CA PHE A 107 -18.07 -8.23 -27.83
C PHE A 107 -19.03 -7.14 -27.34
N ALA A 108 -18.67 -5.86 -27.42
CA ALA A 108 -19.65 -4.80 -27.11
C ALA A 108 -20.64 -4.66 -28.26
N THR A 109 -21.93 -4.90 -28.00
CA THR A 109 -23.00 -4.57 -28.94
C THR A 109 -22.96 -3.06 -29.24
N PRO A 110 -23.45 -2.59 -30.40
CA PRO A 110 -23.47 -1.15 -30.72
C PRO A 110 -24.16 -0.29 -29.65
N GLU A 111 -25.11 -0.88 -28.92
CA GLU A 111 -25.83 -0.26 -27.79
C GLU A 111 -24.93 -0.09 -26.56
N GLU A 112 -24.17 -1.12 -26.18
CA GLU A 112 -23.21 -1.04 -25.06
C GLU A 112 -22.03 -0.09 -25.35
N GLN A 113 -21.60 0.01 -26.62
CA GLN A 113 -20.59 1.00 -27.02
C GLN A 113 -21.13 2.44 -26.91
N LEU A 114 -22.40 2.64 -27.27
CA LEU A 114 -23.05 3.94 -27.15
C LEU A 114 -23.19 4.35 -25.68
N ASP A 115 -23.65 3.45 -24.82
CA ASP A 115 -23.76 3.68 -23.37
C ASP A 115 -22.42 4.02 -22.71
N TYR A 116 -21.35 3.35 -23.13
CA TYR A 116 -19.99 3.64 -22.67
C TYR A 116 -19.55 5.04 -23.12
N HIS A 117 -19.73 5.38 -24.40
CA HIS A 117 -19.38 6.70 -24.93
C HIS A 117 -20.15 7.83 -24.23
N GLU A 118 -21.44 7.65 -24.00
CA GLU A 118 -22.27 8.61 -23.25
C GLU A 118 -21.81 8.78 -21.80
N SER A 119 -21.41 7.68 -21.16
CA SER A 119 -20.87 7.70 -19.79
C SER A 119 -19.54 8.46 -19.71
N VAL A 120 -18.64 8.21 -20.66
CA VAL A 120 -17.36 8.93 -20.76
C VAL A 120 -17.57 10.42 -21.04
N ASP A 121 -18.50 10.77 -21.92
CA ASP A 121 -18.79 12.17 -22.23
C ASP A 121 -19.47 12.90 -21.07
N ARG A 122 -20.32 12.23 -20.29
CA ARG A 122 -20.83 12.78 -19.02
C ARG A 122 -19.70 13.10 -18.05
N ILE A 123 -18.76 12.18 -17.84
CA ILE A 123 -17.59 12.43 -16.97
C ILE A 123 -16.78 13.65 -17.47
N ARG A 124 -16.56 13.77 -18.79
CA ARG A 124 -15.88 14.92 -19.38
C ARG A 124 -16.63 16.23 -19.16
N GLN A 125 -17.96 16.22 -19.27
CA GLN A 125 -18.78 17.41 -19.02
C GLN A 125 -18.71 17.83 -17.55
N VAL A 126 -18.77 16.88 -16.61
CA VAL A 126 -18.62 17.17 -15.18
C VAL A 126 -17.25 17.77 -14.87
N LYS A 127 -16.18 17.25 -15.47
CA LYS A 127 -14.83 17.83 -15.32
C LYS A 127 -14.76 19.29 -15.77
N LYS A 128 -15.51 19.69 -16.80
CA LYS A 128 -15.57 21.09 -17.26
C LYS A 128 -16.26 22.03 -16.24
N LEU A 129 -17.10 21.50 -15.35
CA LEU A 129 -17.76 22.28 -14.29
C LEU A 129 -16.84 22.54 -13.09
N LEU A 130 -15.71 21.83 -12.99
CA LEU A 130 -14.75 22.00 -11.92
C LEU A 130 -13.82 23.18 -12.20
N SER A 131 -13.35 23.84 -11.14
CA SER A 131 -12.23 24.77 -11.27
C SER A 131 -10.97 24.00 -11.68
N LYS A 132 -10.06 24.65 -12.42
CA LYS A 132 -8.79 24.04 -12.86
C LYS A 132 -8.03 23.36 -11.71
N ARG A 133 -8.00 24.00 -10.53
CA ARG A 133 -7.37 23.45 -9.32
C ARG A 133 -8.08 22.21 -8.79
N ALA A 134 -9.41 22.20 -8.74
CA ALA A 134 -10.18 21.05 -8.29
C ALA A 134 -10.03 19.85 -9.23
N CYS A 135 -10.04 20.10 -10.55
CA CYS A 135 -9.80 19.08 -11.57
C CYS A 135 -8.40 18.48 -11.44
N GLN A 136 -7.37 19.33 -11.32
CA GLN A 136 -5.98 18.89 -11.16
C GLN A 136 -5.79 18.03 -9.90
N ILE A 137 -6.35 18.43 -8.77
CA ILE A 137 -6.29 17.67 -7.51
C ILE A 137 -7.01 16.32 -7.67
N TYR A 138 -8.17 16.31 -8.34
CA TYR A 138 -8.92 15.08 -8.61
C TYR A 138 -8.12 14.12 -9.50
N GLU A 139 -7.52 14.60 -10.59
CA GLU A 139 -6.71 13.78 -11.49
C GLU A 139 -5.48 13.20 -10.77
N MET A 140 -4.75 14.02 -10.00
CA MET A 140 -3.62 13.55 -9.20
C MET A 140 -4.04 12.47 -8.18
N SER A 141 -5.20 12.64 -7.54
CA SER A 141 -5.68 11.68 -6.54
C SER A 141 -6.29 10.42 -7.14
N ARG A 142 -7.07 10.51 -8.22
CA ARG A 142 -7.91 9.42 -8.74
C ARG A 142 -7.36 8.74 -9.97
N GLU A 143 -6.65 9.47 -10.83
CA GLU A 143 -6.06 8.90 -12.05
C GLU A 143 -4.61 8.51 -11.82
N LYS A 144 -3.87 9.31 -11.05
CA LYS A 144 -2.45 9.05 -10.73
C LYS A 144 -2.24 8.35 -9.39
N ASN A 145 -3.30 8.10 -8.62
CA ASN A 145 -3.26 7.45 -7.29
C ASN A 145 -2.24 8.07 -6.31
N MET A 146 -1.96 9.38 -6.43
CA MET A 146 -1.03 10.04 -5.54
C MET A 146 -1.64 10.20 -4.14
N PRO A 147 -0.87 9.96 -3.06
CA PRO A 147 -1.35 10.17 -1.71
C PRO A 147 -1.58 11.67 -1.44
N ILE A 148 -2.53 11.96 -0.56
CA ILE A 148 -2.98 13.33 -0.25
C ILE A 148 -1.81 14.24 0.20
N GLN A 149 -0.84 13.68 0.92
CA GLN A 149 0.35 14.40 1.37
C GLN A 149 1.24 14.82 0.20
N GLU A 150 1.54 13.92 -0.74
CA GLU A 150 2.32 14.25 -1.94
C GLU A 150 1.62 15.27 -2.84
N ILE A 151 0.29 15.22 -2.95
CA ILE A 151 -0.49 16.22 -3.69
C ILE A 151 -0.40 17.59 -3.00
N ALA A 152 -0.49 17.60 -1.66
CA ALA A 152 -0.39 18.81 -0.87
C ALA A 152 0.98 19.48 -1.05
N GLU A 153 2.06 18.69 -0.99
CA GLU A 153 3.43 19.14 -1.24
C GLU A 153 3.63 19.63 -2.68
N SER A 154 3.19 18.85 -3.67
CA SER A 154 3.32 19.20 -5.09
C SER A 154 2.62 20.50 -5.47
N LEU A 155 1.50 20.82 -4.81
CA LEU A 155 0.69 22.01 -5.10
C LEU A 155 0.89 23.16 -4.10
N ASN A 156 1.81 23.00 -3.14
CA ASN A 156 2.01 23.92 -2.00
C ASN A 156 0.70 24.27 -1.28
N LEU A 157 -0.06 23.23 -0.91
CA LEU A 157 -1.33 23.32 -0.19
C LEU A 157 -1.25 22.55 1.13
N SER A 158 -2.21 22.78 2.03
CA SER A 158 -2.36 21.90 3.21
C SER A 158 -3.10 20.61 2.82
N SER A 159 -2.78 19.50 3.49
CA SER A 159 -3.51 18.22 3.34
C SER A 159 -5.01 18.38 3.57
N GLN A 160 -5.41 19.28 4.48
CA GLN A 160 -6.82 19.59 4.72
C GLN A 160 -7.46 20.31 3.53
N THR A 161 -6.74 21.23 2.90
CA THR A 161 -7.19 21.92 1.68
C THR A 161 -7.39 20.92 0.54
N VAL A 162 -6.46 19.98 0.35
CA VAL A 162 -6.60 18.91 -0.66
C VAL A 162 -7.82 18.03 -0.39
N LYS A 163 -8.04 17.60 0.87
CA LYS A 163 -9.26 16.86 1.26
C LYS A 163 -10.54 17.63 0.99
N ASN A 164 -10.56 18.93 1.27
CA ASN A 164 -11.72 19.79 1.04
C ASN A 164 -12.04 19.91 -0.46
N TYR A 165 -11.01 20.05 -1.31
CA TYR A 165 -11.16 20.04 -2.76
C TYR A 165 -11.71 18.70 -3.26
N LEU A 166 -11.17 17.57 -2.79
CA LEU A 166 -11.67 16.24 -3.17
C LEU A 166 -13.12 16.02 -2.74
N THR A 167 -13.47 16.41 -1.52
CA THR A 167 -14.84 16.28 -0.99
C THR A 167 -15.82 17.12 -1.80
N SER A 168 -15.47 18.37 -2.09
CA SER A 168 -16.31 19.27 -2.90
C SER A 168 -16.46 18.77 -4.32
N THR A 169 -15.38 18.27 -4.91
CA THR A 169 -15.37 17.68 -6.26
C THR A 169 -16.28 16.46 -6.32
N LEU A 170 -16.16 15.52 -5.37
CA LEU A 170 -17.01 14.32 -5.31
C LEU A 170 -18.51 14.65 -5.13
N LYS A 171 -18.84 15.73 -4.43
CA LYS A 171 -20.24 16.20 -4.33
C LYS A 171 -20.79 16.64 -5.69
N ILE A 172 -19.98 17.32 -6.50
CA ILE A 172 -20.35 17.74 -7.86
C ILE A 172 -20.51 16.51 -8.75
N PHE A 173 -19.53 15.60 -8.75
CA PHE A 173 -19.61 14.34 -9.49
C PHE A 173 -20.85 13.54 -9.13
N ARG A 174 -21.16 13.37 -7.84
CA ARG A 174 -22.35 12.64 -7.41
C ARG A 174 -23.65 13.30 -7.89
N ARG A 175 -23.73 14.63 -7.89
CA ARG A 175 -24.94 15.36 -8.33
C ARG A 175 -25.18 15.21 -9.83
N GLU A 176 -24.13 15.34 -10.62
CA GLU A 176 -24.25 15.38 -12.08
C GLU A 176 -24.29 13.98 -12.71
N LEU A 177 -23.67 12.97 -12.08
CA LEU A 177 -23.71 11.58 -12.56
C LEU A 177 -24.87 10.76 -12.00
N SER A 178 -25.63 11.28 -11.03
CA SER A 178 -26.89 10.66 -10.58
C SER A 178 -28.11 11.08 -11.40
N ARG A 179 -27.90 11.82 -12.49
CA ARG A 179 -28.92 12.20 -13.48
C ARG A 179 -28.81 11.32 -14.72
#